data_AF-A0A971IEF1-F1
#
_entry.id   AF-A0A971IEF1-F1
#
_cell.length_a   1.000
_cell.length_b   1.000
_cell.length_c   1.000
_cell.angle_alpha   90.00
_cell.angle_beta   90.00
_cell.angle_gamma   90.00
#
_symmetry.space_group_name_H-M   'P 1'
#
loop_
_entity.id
_entity.type
_entity.pdbx_description
1 polymer ?
#
loop_
_entity_poly.entity_id
_entity_poly.type
_entity_poly.pdbx_seq_one_letter_code
_entity_poly.pdbx_strand_id
1 'polypeptide(L)'
;ETSGEGIFVCGSAAGPKALIEVNTEASAVAGEIHNFLTSAGRRGTPASRVEASRCIGCDTCVTMCPFNAITLVERPESEPRPSEVKDDGKLAVIDPEVCRACGICAANCPESAITHNLSDDALFGRLATMMHGVDKPVVGFYCKECAGAAIGLAGQRRDAYPESVRLIELPCLGRLSALHIVEAARLGAVGVFLAGCAEGRCQYRSGDASARDQLAIAEEALAESGRRLPVEQWHLCAADRMSVGRRIRLFHARAIGDELSETLVAREMELIGDAAPAGAVCTGGENCGRSR
;
A
#
# COMPACT_ATOMS: atom_id res chain seq x y z
N GLU A 1 4.23 12.24 8.92
CA GLU A 1 5.40 11.65 9.66
C GLU A 1 6.62 11.43 8.74
N THR A 2 7.84 11.40 9.26
CA THR A 2 9.07 10.98 8.53
C THR A 2 9.35 9.49 8.73
N SER A 3 10.42 8.96 8.14
CA SER A 3 10.88 7.59 8.39
C SER A 3 11.34 7.34 9.83
N GLY A 4 11.66 8.39 10.58
CA GLY A 4 11.82 8.34 12.03
C GLY A 4 10.46 8.43 12.72
N GLU A 5 10.12 7.40 13.49
CA GLU A 5 8.86 7.35 14.23
C GLU A 5 8.73 8.54 15.19
N GLY A 6 7.54 9.16 15.21
CA GLY A 6 7.26 10.31 16.07
C GLY A 6 7.91 11.61 15.59
N ILE A 7 8.60 11.61 14.45
CA ILE A 7 9.16 12.80 13.82
C ILE A 7 8.23 13.24 12.70
N PHE A 8 7.73 14.46 12.79
CA PHE A 8 6.81 15.03 11.81
C PHE A 8 7.42 16.28 11.19
N VAL A 9 7.12 16.53 9.91
CA VAL A 9 7.54 17.73 9.19
C VAL A 9 6.30 18.34 8.54
N CYS A 10 6.16 19.66 8.59
CA CYS A 10 5.09 20.38 7.91
C CYS A 10 5.62 21.65 7.24
N GLY A 11 4.85 22.16 6.27
CA GLY A 11 5.14 23.41 5.60
C GLY A 11 6.36 23.34 4.69
N SER A 12 7.05 24.47 4.55
CA SER A 12 8.18 24.63 3.63
C SER A 12 9.39 23.75 3.99
N ALA A 13 9.48 23.27 5.23
CA ALA A 13 10.51 22.32 5.64
C ALA A 13 10.39 20.95 4.93
N ALA A 14 9.19 20.58 4.49
CA ALA A 14 8.95 19.37 3.68
C ALA A 14 9.07 19.62 2.16
N GLY A 15 9.38 20.84 1.73
CA GLY A 15 9.56 21.23 0.34
C GLY A 15 8.72 22.46 -0.08
N PRO A 16 9.00 23.06 -1.25
CA PRO A 16 8.33 24.28 -1.71
C PRO A 16 6.82 24.06 -1.96
N LYS A 17 5.97 24.85 -1.29
CA LYS A 17 4.50 24.75 -1.34
C LYS A 17 3.85 26.14 -1.28
N ALA A 18 2.63 26.28 -1.80
CA ALA A 18 1.84 27.49 -1.66
C ALA A 18 1.30 27.67 -0.22
N LEU A 19 1.02 28.90 0.19
CA LEU A 19 0.57 29.20 1.56
C LEU A 19 -0.69 28.41 1.97
N ILE A 20 -1.65 28.25 1.06
CA ILE A 20 -2.89 27.51 1.32
C ILE A 20 -2.62 26.01 1.55
N GLU A 21 -1.64 25.43 0.85
CA GLU A 21 -1.21 24.05 1.03
C GLU A 21 -0.54 23.88 2.39
N VAL A 22 0.33 24.83 2.79
CA VAL A 22 1.00 24.82 4.10
C VAL A 22 -0.03 24.82 5.23
N ASN A 23 -1.06 25.65 5.15
CA ASN A 23 -2.09 25.71 6.19
C ASN A 23 -2.91 24.41 6.30
N THR A 24 -3.24 23.83 5.14
CA THR A 24 -3.97 22.56 5.07
C THR A 24 -3.11 21.41 5.61
N GLU A 25 -1.84 21.34 5.20
CA GLU A 25 -0.88 20.34 5.66
C GLU A 25 -0.61 20.46 7.17
N ALA A 26 -0.47 21.67 7.70
CA ALA A 26 -0.26 21.89 9.13
C ALA A 26 -1.41 21.30 9.96
N SER A 27 -2.65 21.48 9.50
CA SER A 27 -3.83 20.89 10.16
C SER A 27 -3.82 19.37 10.09
N ALA A 28 -3.45 18.79 8.94
CA ALA A 28 -3.33 17.34 8.77
C ALA A 28 -2.24 16.74 9.67
N VAL A 29 -1.05 17.36 9.70
CA VAL A 29 0.07 16.92 10.55
C VAL A 29 -0.25 17.06 12.03
N ALA A 30 -0.96 18.11 12.44
CA ALA A 30 -1.43 18.25 13.83
C ALA A 30 -2.40 17.12 14.20
N GLY A 31 -3.29 16.73 13.30
CA GLY A 31 -4.16 15.56 13.47
C GLY A 31 -3.38 14.25 13.57
N GLU A 32 -2.37 14.05 12.71
CA GLU A 32 -1.45 12.90 12.80
C GLU A 32 -0.73 12.85 14.16
N ILE A 33 -0.19 13.98 14.64
CA ILE A 33 0.47 14.08 15.94
C ILE A 33 -0.52 13.74 17.07
N HIS A 34 -1.73 14.30 17.02
CA HIS A 34 -2.75 14.02 18.02
C HIS A 34 -3.09 12.52 18.06
N ASN A 35 -3.30 11.90 16.89
CA ASN A 35 -3.53 10.46 16.77
C ASN A 35 -2.35 9.66 17.30
N PHE A 36 -1.12 10.04 16.94
CA PHE A 36 0.10 9.38 17.42
C PHE A 36 0.20 9.42 18.95
N LEU A 37 -0.05 10.59 19.56
CA LEU A 37 -0.01 10.76 21.02
C LEU A 37 -1.13 9.99 21.72
N THR A 38 -2.33 9.93 21.13
CA THR A 38 -3.49 9.26 21.72
C THR A 38 -3.50 7.74 21.50
N SER A 39 -2.87 7.24 20.43
CA SER A 39 -2.78 5.81 20.11
C SER A 39 -1.55 5.09 20.66
N ALA A 40 -0.80 5.73 21.58
CA ALA A 40 0.50 5.27 22.07
C ALA A 40 1.58 5.06 20.97
N GLY A 41 1.51 5.83 19.89
CA GLY A 41 2.40 5.72 18.72
C GLY A 41 2.08 4.54 17.80
N ARG A 42 3.01 4.17 16.91
CA ARG A 42 2.85 2.95 16.07
C ARG A 42 3.01 1.66 16.89
N ARG A 43 3.55 1.77 18.11
CA ARG A 43 3.73 0.67 19.09
C ARG A 43 2.42 0.10 19.66
N GLY A 44 1.28 0.76 19.45
CA GLY A 44 -0.02 0.19 19.81
C GLY A 44 -0.45 -0.99 18.93
N THR A 45 0.21 -1.21 17.79
CA THR A 45 -0.12 -2.29 16.86
C THR A 45 0.61 -3.58 17.25
N PRO A 46 -0.09 -4.70 17.48
CA PRO A 46 0.56 -5.96 17.80
C PRO A 46 1.56 -6.40 16.73
N ALA A 47 2.75 -6.79 17.15
CA ALA A 47 3.78 -7.34 16.27
C ALA A 47 3.31 -8.60 15.54
N SER A 48 3.88 -8.86 14.37
CA SER A 48 3.68 -10.12 13.66
C SER A 48 4.29 -11.28 14.44
N ARG A 49 3.70 -12.47 14.31
CA ARG A 49 4.16 -13.69 14.97
C ARG A 49 4.32 -14.83 13.97
N VAL A 50 5.31 -15.68 14.20
CA VAL A 50 5.54 -16.87 13.39
C VAL A 50 4.81 -18.04 14.04
N GLU A 51 4.04 -18.77 13.24
CA GLU A 51 3.41 -20.01 13.59
C GLU A 51 4.41 -21.15 13.35
N ALA A 52 4.91 -21.75 14.44
CA ALA A 52 5.97 -22.74 14.37
C ALA A 52 5.58 -23.98 13.57
N SER A 53 4.30 -24.37 13.63
CA SER A 53 3.75 -25.54 12.94
C SER A 53 3.79 -25.45 11.42
N ARG A 54 3.88 -24.22 10.88
CA ARG A 54 3.92 -23.95 9.43
C ARG A 54 5.28 -23.44 8.94
N CYS A 55 6.10 -22.88 9.82
CA CYS A 55 7.40 -22.34 9.43
C CYS A 55 8.34 -23.46 8.97
N ILE A 56 9.01 -23.30 7.83
CA ILE A 56 9.98 -24.27 7.28
C ILE A 56 11.45 -23.82 7.43
N GLY A 57 11.70 -22.65 8.02
CA GLY A 57 13.07 -22.15 8.24
C GLY A 57 13.76 -21.51 7.03
N CYS A 58 13.04 -21.22 5.95
CA CYS A 58 13.57 -20.79 4.63
C CYS A 58 14.15 -19.35 4.53
N ASP A 59 14.35 -18.64 5.63
CA ASP A 59 14.94 -17.28 5.72
C ASP A 59 14.29 -16.10 4.96
N THR A 60 13.32 -16.32 4.07
CA THR A 60 12.75 -15.25 3.23
C THR A 60 12.26 -14.04 4.03
N CYS A 61 11.62 -14.29 5.17
CA CYS A 61 11.13 -13.24 6.05
C CYS A 61 12.26 -12.40 6.70
N VAL A 62 13.43 -12.99 6.95
CA VAL A 62 14.62 -12.29 7.46
C VAL A 62 15.10 -11.32 6.41
N THR A 63 15.30 -11.80 5.18
CA THR A 63 15.79 -11.01 4.05
C THR A 63 14.84 -9.85 3.71
N MET A 64 13.53 -10.09 3.78
CA MET A 64 12.52 -9.09 3.41
C MET A 64 12.23 -8.08 4.53
N CYS A 65 12.68 -8.30 5.78
CA CYS A 65 12.39 -7.39 6.89
C CYS A 65 13.29 -6.15 6.82
N PRO A 66 12.78 -4.95 6.49
CA PRO A 66 13.64 -3.79 6.36
C PRO A 66 14.10 -3.21 7.70
N PHE A 67 13.61 -3.76 8.81
CA PHE A 67 13.93 -3.35 10.17
C PHE A 67 14.82 -4.34 10.91
N ASN A 68 15.20 -5.46 10.27
CA ASN A 68 15.96 -6.54 10.89
C ASN A 68 15.31 -7.06 12.19
N ALA A 69 13.97 -7.11 12.23
CA ALA A 69 13.20 -7.56 13.39
C ALA A 69 13.10 -9.09 13.47
N ILE A 70 13.65 -9.83 12.52
CA ILE A 70 13.45 -11.28 12.38
C ILE A 70 14.81 -11.97 12.37
N THR A 71 14.95 -13.02 13.17
CA THR A 71 16.15 -13.87 13.23
C THR A 71 15.77 -15.32 13.00
N LEU A 72 16.72 -16.12 12.49
CA LEU A 72 16.59 -17.57 12.41
C LEU A 72 17.34 -18.20 13.58
N VAL A 73 16.63 -19.01 14.35
CA VAL A 73 17.20 -19.79 15.45
C VAL A 73 17.07 -21.28 15.15
N GLU A 74 17.89 -22.10 15.81
CA GLU A 74 17.68 -23.54 15.82
C GLU A 74 16.32 -23.86 16.42
N ARG A 75 15.53 -24.69 15.73
CA ARG A 75 14.17 -25.02 16.17
C ARG A 75 14.24 -25.85 17.46
N PRO A 76 13.60 -25.40 18.56
CA PRO A 76 13.51 -26.20 19.78
C PRO A 76 12.77 -27.52 19.53
N GLU A 77 13.15 -28.59 20.22
CA GLU A 77 12.44 -29.89 20.14
C GLU A 77 10.97 -29.81 20.59
N SER A 78 10.64 -28.83 21.42
CA SER A 78 9.27 -28.58 21.91
C SER A 78 8.35 -27.95 20.87
N GLU A 79 8.90 -27.33 19.82
CA GLU A 79 8.11 -26.64 18.81
C GLU A 79 7.67 -27.62 17.71
N PRO A 80 6.42 -27.54 17.22
CA PRO A 80 5.94 -28.41 16.17
C PRO A 80 6.73 -28.19 14.89
N ARG A 81 6.85 -29.27 14.11
CA ARG A 81 7.45 -29.26 12.77
C ARG A 81 6.35 -29.45 11.71
N PRO A 82 6.47 -28.81 10.55
CA PRO A 82 5.59 -29.11 9.42
C PRO A 82 5.74 -30.59 9.04
N SER A 83 4.62 -31.29 8.89
CA SER A 83 4.61 -32.72 8.54
C SER A 83 4.74 -32.99 7.05
N GLU A 84 4.34 -32.04 6.21
CA GLU A 84 4.17 -32.23 4.76
C GLU A 84 5.28 -31.57 3.92
N VAL A 85 6.08 -30.69 4.53
CA VAL A 85 7.10 -29.89 3.84
C VAL A 85 8.45 -30.09 4.51
N LYS A 86 9.52 -30.06 3.71
CA LYS A 86 10.89 -30.13 4.22
C LYS A 86 11.16 -28.95 5.16
N ASP A 87 11.47 -29.27 6.42
CA ASP A 87 11.92 -28.31 7.43
C ASP A 87 13.45 -28.25 7.45
N ASP A 88 14.02 -27.05 7.39
CA ASP A 88 15.47 -26.83 7.47
C ASP A 88 16.00 -26.91 8.92
N GLY A 89 15.12 -27.25 9.88
CA GLY A 89 15.47 -27.38 11.29
C GLY A 89 15.60 -26.03 12.00
N LYS A 90 15.25 -24.93 11.32
CA LYS A 90 15.31 -23.57 11.84
C LYS A 90 13.91 -22.99 12.00
N LEU A 91 13.77 -22.08 12.95
CA LEU A 91 12.55 -21.34 13.21
C LEU A 91 12.81 -19.83 13.11
N ALA A 92 11.97 -19.12 12.36
CA ALA A 92 12.00 -17.67 12.35
C ALA A 92 11.37 -17.12 13.64
N VAL A 93 12.04 -16.19 14.29
CA VAL A 93 11.55 -15.51 15.51
C VAL A 93 11.51 -14.01 15.24
N ILE A 94 10.38 -13.38 15.58
CA ILE A 94 10.17 -11.94 15.39
C ILE A 94 10.32 -11.25 16.75
N ASP A 95 11.21 -10.29 16.82
CA ASP A 95 11.36 -9.40 17.97
C ASP A 95 10.18 -8.40 18.00
N PRO A 96 9.29 -8.48 19.01
CA PRO A 96 8.12 -7.60 19.08
C PRO A 96 8.47 -6.14 19.37
N GLU A 97 9.64 -5.84 19.92
CA GLU A 97 10.07 -4.47 20.24
C GLU A 97 10.60 -3.74 19.00
N VAL A 98 11.17 -4.48 18.05
CA VAL A 98 11.70 -3.95 16.78
C VAL A 98 10.65 -3.96 15.67
N CYS A 99 9.74 -4.94 15.69
CA CYS A 99 8.72 -5.13 14.66
C CYS A 99 7.86 -3.87 14.49
N ARG A 100 7.73 -3.41 13.24
CA ARG A 100 6.88 -2.26 12.88
C ARG A 100 5.50 -2.64 12.33
N ALA A 101 5.13 -3.93 12.39
CA ALA A 101 3.84 -4.45 11.90
C ALA A 101 3.47 -3.96 10.47
N CYS A 102 4.45 -3.95 9.56
CA CYS A 102 4.23 -3.52 8.17
C CYS A 102 3.64 -4.61 7.27
N GLY A 103 3.80 -5.88 7.64
CA GLY A 103 3.24 -7.02 6.90
C GLY A 103 4.05 -7.55 5.73
N ILE A 104 5.21 -6.97 5.41
CA ILE A 104 6.08 -7.43 4.29
C ILE A 104 6.44 -8.90 4.43
N CYS A 105 6.84 -9.34 5.62
CA CYS A 105 7.19 -10.74 5.85
C CYS A 105 5.98 -11.67 5.67
N ALA A 106 4.78 -11.26 6.08
CA ALA A 106 3.57 -12.05 5.92
C ALA A 106 3.16 -12.19 4.45
N ALA A 107 3.29 -11.12 3.66
CA ALA A 107 2.97 -11.14 2.24
C ALA A 107 3.89 -12.07 1.42
N ASN A 108 5.14 -12.24 1.86
CA ASN A 108 6.17 -13.00 1.15
C ASN A 108 6.47 -14.37 1.78
N CYS A 109 5.73 -14.79 2.82
CA CYS A 109 5.96 -16.10 3.44
C CYS A 109 5.33 -17.19 2.56
N PRO A 110 6.13 -18.12 1.99
CA PRO A 110 5.61 -19.13 1.06
C PRO A 110 4.62 -20.08 1.73
N GLU A 111 4.85 -20.40 3.00
CA GLU A 111 3.99 -21.28 3.80
C GLU A 111 2.87 -20.54 4.55
N SER A 112 2.75 -19.22 4.34
CA SER A 112 1.89 -18.30 5.12
C SER A 112 1.94 -18.54 6.63
N ALA A 113 3.15 -18.83 7.13
CA ALA A 113 3.41 -19.13 8.53
C ALA A 113 3.44 -17.88 9.43
N ILE A 114 3.26 -16.67 8.88
CA ILE A 114 3.36 -15.43 9.64
C ILE A 114 1.98 -14.84 9.86
N THR A 115 1.56 -14.81 11.11
CA THR A 115 0.33 -14.14 11.54
C THR A 115 0.60 -12.65 11.72
N HIS A 116 -0.07 -11.84 10.93
CA HIS A 116 -0.07 -10.39 11.01
C HIS A 116 -1.37 -9.87 11.64
N ASN A 117 -1.37 -8.67 12.21
CA ASN A 117 -2.57 -8.05 12.83
C ASN A 117 -3.74 -7.91 11.84
N LEU A 118 -3.42 -7.78 10.56
CA LEU A 118 -4.33 -7.92 9.44
C LEU A 118 -3.99 -9.25 8.75
N SER A 119 -4.69 -10.33 9.08
CA SER A 119 -4.48 -11.68 8.52
C SER A 119 -4.99 -11.79 7.09
N ASP A 120 -4.54 -12.81 6.35
CA ASP A 120 -5.01 -13.04 4.98
C ASP A 120 -6.52 -13.35 4.98
N ASP A 121 -7.00 -14.18 5.90
CA ASP A 121 -8.43 -14.49 6.07
C ASP A 121 -9.27 -13.23 6.31
N ALA A 122 -8.78 -12.29 7.12
CA ALA A 122 -9.46 -11.03 7.37
C ALA A 122 -9.52 -10.16 6.11
N LEU A 123 -8.46 -10.14 5.30
CA LEU A 123 -8.44 -9.42 4.03
C LEU A 123 -9.35 -10.05 2.98
N PHE A 124 -9.32 -11.37 2.84
CA PHE A 124 -10.22 -12.11 1.95
C PHE A 124 -11.68 -11.94 2.36
N GLY A 125 -12.00 -12.06 3.65
CA GLY A 125 -13.34 -11.81 4.17
C GLY A 125 -13.81 -10.37 3.92
N ARG A 126 -12.92 -9.39 4.11
CA ARG A 126 -13.20 -7.98 3.80
C ARG A 126 -13.45 -7.77 2.31
N LEU A 127 -12.64 -8.36 1.42
CA LEU A 127 -12.84 -8.31 -0.03
C LEU A 127 -14.20 -8.88 -0.41
N ALA A 128 -14.50 -10.11 0.03
CA ALA A 128 -15.76 -10.78 -0.26
C ALA A 128 -16.97 -9.95 0.19
N THR A 129 -16.91 -9.39 1.40
CA THR A 129 -17.99 -8.55 1.95
C THR A 129 -18.14 -7.24 1.16
N MET A 130 -17.03 -6.55 0.88
CA MET A 130 -17.06 -5.24 0.23
C MET A 130 -17.50 -5.33 -1.24
N MET A 131 -17.23 -6.44 -1.91
CA MET A 131 -17.57 -6.64 -3.32
C MET A 131 -18.95 -7.27 -3.53
N HIS A 132 -19.56 -7.83 -2.50
CA HIS A 132 -20.85 -8.51 -2.62
C HIS A 132 -21.96 -7.57 -3.13
N GLY A 133 -22.62 -7.96 -4.22
CA GLY A 133 -23.73 -7.20 -4.81
C GLY A 133 -23.34 -5.91 -5.52
N VAL A 134 -22.04 -5.70 -5.77
CA VAL A 134 -21.53 -4.52 -6.47
C VAL A 134 -21.40 -4.84 -7.96
N ASP A 135 -22.03 -4.04 -8.82
CA ASP A 135 -21.82 -4.15 -10.26
C ASP A 135 -20.46 -3.55 -10.64
N LYS A 136 -19.68 -4.27 -11.45
CA LYS A 136 -18.34 -3.91 -11.92
C LYS A 136 -17.43 -3.28 -10.84
N PRO A 137 -17.12 -4.00 -9.74
CA PRO A 137 -16.37 -3.42 -8.64
C PRO A 137 -14.92 -3.09 -9.04
N VAL A 138 -14.44 -1.91 -8.63
CA VAL A 138 -13.03 -1.53 -8.72
C VAL A 138 -12.43 -1.53 -7.32
N VAL A 139 -11.36 -2.27 -7.09
CA VAL A 139 -10.77 -2.42 -5.75
C VAL A 139 -9.49 -1.60 -5.63
N GLY A 140 -9.43 -0.72 -4.63
CA GLY A 140 -8.25 0.07 -4.31
C GLY A 140 -7.64 -0.36 -2.99
N PHE A 141 -6.49 -1.04 -3.01
CA PHE A 141 -5.70 -1.25 -1.79
C PHE A 141 -4.87 -0.02 -1.52
N TYR A 142 -4.90 0.53 -0.31
CA TYR A 142 -4.13 1.74 0.01
C TYR A 142 -3.39 1.66 1.34
N CYS A 143 -2.19 2.24 1.41
CA CYS A 143 -1.48 2.35 2.69
C CYS A 143 -2.10 3.44 3.56
N LYS A 144 -2.27 3.17 4.86
CA LYS A 144 -2.80 4.11 5.86
C LYS A 144 -2.00 5.42 5.94
N GLU A 145 -0.72 5.38 5.60
CA GLU A 145 0.20 6.51 5.67
C GLU A 145 -0.08 7.56 4.57
N CYS A 146 0.77 7.66 3.55
CA CYS A 146 0.66 8.71 2.53
C CYS A 146 -0.63 8.64 1.71
N ALA A 147 -1.07 7.44 1.33
CA ALA A 147 -2.30 7.28 0.55
C ALA A 147 -3.54 7.55 1.40
N GLY A 148 -3.56 7.10 2.67
CA GLY A 148 -4.62 7.40 3.62
C GLY A 148 -4.77 8.90 3.87
N ALA A 149 -3.66 9.64 4.03
CA ALA A 149 -3.69 11.09 4.13
C ALA A 149 -4.27 11.76 2.87
N ALA A 150 -3.86 11.31 1.68
CA ALA A 150 -4.34 11.86 0.41
C ALA A 150 -5.83 11.56 0.17
N ILE A 151 -6.29 10.35 0.48
CA ILE A 151 -7.71 9.95 0.42
C ILE A 151 -8.54 10.72 1.44
N GLY A 152 -8.04 10.88 2.67
CA GLY A 152 -8.70 11.67 3.70
C GLY A 152 -8.87 13.14 3.29
N LEU A 153 -7.84 13.74 2.68
CA LEU A 153 -7.89 15.10 2.15
C LEU A 153 -8.88 15.22 0.98
N ALA A 154 -8.93 14.23 0.07
CA ALA A 154 -9.92 14.16 -0.99
C ALA A 154 -11.35 14.14 -0.42
N GLY A 155 -11.57 13.38 0.67
CA GLY A 155 -12.84 13.34 1.40
C GLY A 155 -13.25 14.71 1.96
N GLN A 156 -12.32 15.45 2.58
CA GLN A 156 -12.59 16.81 3.09
C GLN A 156 -12.97 17.80 1.98
N ARG A 157 -12.40 17.61 0.79
CA ARG A 157 -12.70 18.40 -0.41
C ARG A 157 -13.97 17.94 -1.13
N ARG A 158 -14.64 16.90 -0.64
CA ARG A 158 -15.80 16.25 -1.27
C ARG A 158 -15.50 15.80 -2.71
N ASP A 159 -14.29 15.32 -2.94
CA ASP A 159 -13.84 14.82 -4.22
C ASP A 159 -14.42 13.41 -4.47
N ALA A 160 -15.64 13.38 -4.99
CA ALA A 160 -16.45 12.17 -5.11
C ALA A 160 -15.94 11.20 -6.18
N TYR A 161 -16.05 9.91 -5.95
CA TYR A 161 -15.73 8.86 -6.93
C TYR A 161 -16.90 7.85 -7.03
N PRO A 162 -16.95 7.01 -8.08
CA PRO A 162 -18.07 6.11 -8.33
C PRO A 162 -18.32 5.13 -7.18
N GLU A 163 -19.59 4.83 -6.92
CA GLU A 163 -20.03 3.95 -5.83
C GLU A 163 -19.67 2.48 -6.02
N SER A 164 -19.12 2.08 -7.15
CA SER A 164 -18.56 0.74 -7.42
C SER A 164 -17.12 0.60 -6.91
N VAL A 165 -16.46 1.69 -6.52
CA VAL A 165 -15.08 1.67 -6.01
C VAL A 165 -15.06 1.21 -4.55
N ARG A 166 -14.17 0.27 -4.21
CA ARG A 166 -13.99 -0.31 -2.87
C ARG A 166 -12.58 -0.07 -2.39
N LEU A 167 -12.42 0.82 -1.40
CA LEU A 167 -11.12 1.13 -0.81
C LEU A 167 -10.83 0.24 0.40
N ILE A 168 -9.71 -0.49 0.35
CA ILE A 168 -9.24 -1.36 1.42
C ILE A 168 -7.95 -0.78 2.00
N GLU A 169 -8.08 -0.28 3.23
CA GLU A 169 -6.93 0.21 4.00
C GLU A 169 -6.03 -0.93 4.45
N LEU A 170 -4.72 -0.75 4.26
CA LEU A 170 -3.64 -1.58 4.76
C LEU A 170 -2.70 -0.73 5.63
N PRO A 171 -2.03 -1.29 6.65
CA PRO A 171 -1.00 -0.53 7.38
C PRO A 171 0.14 -0.08 6.46
N CYS A 172 0.54 -0.95 5.53
CA CYS A 172 1.47 -0.66 4.45
C CYS A 172 1.04 -1.44 3.21
N LEU A 173 1.35 -0.92 2.01
CA LEU A 173 1.18 -1.71 0.78
C LEU A 173 2.01 -3.00 0.81
N GLY A 174 3.12 -3.03 1.55
CA GLY A 174 3.93 -4.24 1.72
C GLY A 174 3.20 -5.40 2.38
N ARG A 175 2.04 -5.17 3.01
CA ARG A 175 1.19 -6.26 3.52
C ARG A 175 0.47 -7.02 2.41
N LEU A 176 0.31 -6.41 1.23
CA LEU A 176 -0.40 -7.01 0.13
C LEU A 176 0.42 -8.13 -0.49
N SER A 177 -0.18 -9.31 -0.62
CA SER A 177 0.34 -10.41 -1.45
C SER A 177 -0.42 -10.51 -2.77
N ALA A 178 0.19 -11.15 -3.77
CA ALA A 178 -0.39 -11.43 -5.07
C ALA A 178 -1.76 -12.13 -4.97
N LEU A 179 -1.91 -13.03 -3.99
CA LEU A 179 -3.14 -13.75 -3.74
C LEU A 179 -4.34 -12.82 -3.47
N HIS A 180 -4.13 -11.67 -2.82
CA HIS A 180 -5.22 -10.71 -2.59
C HIS A 180 -5.68 -10.04 -3.88
N ILE A 181 -4.76 -9.77 -4.81
CA ILE A 181 -5.07 -9.18 -6.12
C ILE A 181 -5.80 -10.21 -6.98
N VAL A 182 -5.29 -11.44 -7.01
CA VAL A 182 -5.93 -12.57 -7.72
C VAL A 182 -7.31 -12.86 -7.13
N GLU A 183 -7.48 -12.81 -5.82
CA GLU A 183 -8.77 -13.01 -5.16
C GLU A 183 -9.75 -11.88 -5.49
N ALA A 184 -9.32 -10.63 -5.47
CA ALA A 184 -10.14 -9.51 -5.93
C ALA A 184 -10.60 -9.72 -7.37
N ALA A 185 -9.70 -10.15 -8.26
CA ALA A 185 -10.10 -10.54 -9.61
C ALA A 185 -11.15 -11.66 -9.55
N ARG A 186 -10.92 -12.74 -8.80
CA ARG A 186 -11.80 -13.93 -8.71
C ARG A 186 -13.21 -13.56 -8.26
N LEU A 187 -13.33 -12.59 -7.36
CA LEU A 187 -14.60 -12.05 -6.85
C LEU A 187 -15.30 -11.10 -7.84
N GLY A 188 -14.74 -10.86 -9.02
CA GLY A 188 -15.37 -10.09 -10.09
C GLY A 188 -14.90 -8.65 -10.20
N ALA A 189 -13.76 -8.28 -9.61
CA ALA A 189 -13.19 -6.95 -9.81
C ALA A 189 -12.89 -6.73 -11.30
N VAL A 190 -13.23 -5.54 -11.80
CA VAL A 190 -12.94 -5.10 -13.17
C VAL A 190 -11.67 -4.24 -13.26
N GLY A 191 -11.12 -3.85 -12.11
CA GLY A 191 -9.84 -3.18 -12.01
C GLY A 191 -9.34 -3.18 -10.56
N VAL A 192 -8.03 -3.22 -10.39
CA VAL A 192 -7.37 -3.11 -9.08
C VAL A 192 -6.34 -1.98 -9.11
N PHE A 193 -6.23 -1.18 -8.06
CA PHE A 193 -5.11 -0.26 -7.92
C PHE A 193 -4.49 -0.30 -6.53
N LEU A 194 -3.19 -0.03 -6.47
CA LEU A 194 -2.39 -0.03 -5.26
C LEU A 194 -1.90 1.39 -4.98
N ALA A 195 -2.50 2.06 -3.99
CA ALA A 195 -2.14 3.44 -3.64
C ALA A 195 -1.18 3.46 -2.44
N GLY A 196 0.03 3.94 -2.67
CA GLY A 196 1.12 3.88 -1.69
C GLY A 196 1.84 5.20 -1.49
N CYS A 197 2.91 5.14 -0.72
CA CYS A 197 3.87 6.23 -0.61
C CYS A 197 4.56 6.51 -1.95
N ALA A 198 5.13 7.71 -2.07
CA ALA A 198 6.04 8.04 -3.16
C ALA A 198 7.21 7.03 -3.22
N GLU A 199 7.62 6.70 -4.43
CA GLU A 199 8.70 5.75 -4.68
C GLU A 199 9.99 6.13 -3.93
N GLY A 200 10.60 5.16 -3.27
CA GLY A 200 11.80 5.37 -2.44
C GLY A 200 11.55 6.19 -1.15
N ARG A 201 10.31 6.57 -0.86
CA ARG A 201 9.90 7.29 0.35
C ARG A 201 8.88 6.53 1.18
N CYS A 202 8.89 5.21 1.10
CA CYS A 202 8.03 4.38 1.93
C CYS A 202 8.33 4.59 3.42
N GLN A 203 7.28 4.82 4.21
CA GLN A 203 7.37 4.93 5.67
C GLN A 203 7.90 3.64 6.33
N TYR A 204 7.72 2.51 5.65
CA TYR A 204 8.22 1.20 6.05
C TYR A 204 9.44 0.75 5.23
N ARG A 205 10.17 1.72 4.65
CA ARG A 205 11.41 1.58 3.86
C ARG A 205 11.25 0.90 2.50
N SER A 206 10.64 -0.28 2.43
CA SER A 206 10.57 -1.10 1.19
C SER A 206 9.19 -1.65 0.86
N GLY A 207 8.13 -1.18 1.53
CA GLY A 207 6.78 -1.71 1.32
C GLY A 207 6.16 -1.37 -0.04
N ASP A 208 6.55 -0.26 -0.66
CA ASP A 208 6.18 0.09 -2.04
C ASP A 208 6.85 -0.86 -3.05
N ALA A 209 8.14 -1.17 -2.83
CA ALA A 209 8.86 -2.12 -3.66
C ALA A 209 8.31 -3.54 -3.54
N SER A 210 8.09 -4.03 -2.31
CA SER A 210 7.47 -5.35 -2.11
C SER A 210 6.09 -5.45 -2.76
N ALA A 211 5.29 -4.37 -2.75
CA ALA A 211 3.99 -4.38 -3.42
C ALA A 211 4.12 -4.43 -4.94
N ARG A 212 5.15 -3.80 -5.51
CA ARG A 212 5.47 -3.88 -6.95
C ARG A 212 5.82 -5.31 -7.35
N ASP A 213 6.61 -6.00 -6.54
CA ASP A 213 7.00 -7.39 -6.80
C ASP A 213 5.77 -8.32 -6.73
N GLN A 214 4.91 -8.12 -5.72
CA GLN A 214 3.65 -8.87 -5.58
C GLN A 214 2.65 -8.57 -6.70
N LEU A 215 2.64 -7.34 -7.22
CA LEU A 215 1.87 -6.96 -8.40
C LEU A 215 2.34 -7.74 -9.63
N ALA A 216 3.65 -7.79 -9.89
CA ALA A 216 4.20 -8.54 -11.02
C ALA A 216 3.84 -10.04 -10.96
N ILE A 217 3.93 -10.65 -9.78
CA ILE A 217 3.51 -12.05 -9.55
C ILE A 217 2.01 -12.22 -9.82
N ALA A 218 1.17 -11.26 -9.38
CA ALA A 218 -0.27 -11.32 -9.63
C ALA A 218 -0.61 -11.18 -11.12
N GLU A 219 0.06 -10.28 -11.84
CA GLU A 219 -0.12 -10.11 -13.29
C GLU A 219 0.23 -11.37 -14.06
N GLU A 220 1.33 -12.04 -13.69
CA GLU A 220 1.72 -13.33 -14.26
C GLU A 220 0.66 -14.40 -14.00
N ALA A 221 0.23 -14.58 -12.75
CA ALA A 221 -0.81 -15.54 -12.39
C ALA A 221 -2.16 -15.27 -13.09
N LEU A 222 -2.54 -14.00 -13.25
CA LEU A 222 -3.75 -13.61 -13.97
C LEU A 222 -3.64 -13.92 -15.47
N ALA A 223 -2.48 -13.64 -16.07
CA ALA A 223 -2.21 -13.94 -17.47
C ALA A 223 -2.27 -15.45 -17.75
N GLU A 224 -1.70 -16.28 -16.88
CA GLU A 224 -1.79 -17.75 -16.97
C GLU A 224 -3.23 -18.25 -16.90
N SER A 225 -4.08 -17.62 -16.07
CA SER A 225 -5.50 -17.95 -15.97
C SER A 225 -6.36 -17.41 -17.13
N GLY A 226 -5.76 -16.69 -18.09
CA GLY A 226 -6.46 -16.06 -19.22
C GLY A 226 -7.31 -14.85 -18.82
N ARG A 227 -7.13 -14.30 -17.63
CA ARG A 227 -7.90 -13.14 -17.13
C ARG A 227 -7.10 -11.87 -17.33
N ARG A 228 -7.72 -10.88 -17.99
CA ARG A 228 -7.16 -9.53 -18.08
C ARG A 228 -7.84 -8.65 -17.05
N LEU A 229 -7.05 -8.16 -16.10
CA LEU A 229 -7.48 -7.20 -15.11
C LEU A 229 -6.54 -6.00 -15.21
N PRO A 230 -7.04 -4.78 -15.46
CA PRO A 230 -6.24 -3.58 -15.33
C PRO A 230 -5.75 -3.45 -13.89
N VAL A 231 -4.43 -3.40 -13.71
CA VAL A 231 -3.83 -3.15 -12.41
C VAL A 231 -2.83 -2.00 -12.49
N GLU A 232 -2.86 -1.09 -11.51
CA GLU A 232 -1.93 0.05 -11.45
C GLU A 232 -1.39 0.26 -10.04
N GLN A 233 -0.10 0.57 -9.92
CA GLN A 233 0.49 1.08 -8.68
C GLN A 233 0.62 2.61 -8.74
N TRP A 234 0.10 3.29 -7.72
CA TRP A 234 0.10 4.74 -7.60
C TRP A 234 0.99 5.17 -6.44
N HIS A 235 1.97 6.00 -6.79
CA HIS A 235 2.86 6.65 -5.84
C HIS A 235 2.26 7.99 -5.44
N LEU A 236 1.70 8.08 -4.23
CA LEU A 236 1.05 9.28 -3.71
C LEU A 236 1.95 9.99 -2.71
N CYS A 237 1.96 11.32 -2.81
CA CYS A 237 2.46 12.20 -1.75
C CYS A 237 1.27 12.64 -0.89
N ALA A 238 1.49 12.95 0.39
CA ALA A 238 0.43 13.49 1.26
C ALA A 238 -0.18 14.79 0.69
N ALA A 239 0.61 15.56 -0.06
CA ALA A 239 0.20 16.75 -0.79
C ALA A 239 0.04 16.48 -2.30
N ASP A 240 -0.53 15.34 -2.69
CA ASP A 240 -0.76 15.06 -4.12
C ASP A 240 -1.49 16.24 -4.77
N ARG A 241 -0.84 16.82 -5.78
CA ARG A 241 -1.34 17.99 -6.53
C ARG A 241 -2.50 17.59 -7.43
N MET A 242 -2.53 16.33 -7.86
CA MET A 242 -3.67 15.75 -8.56
C MET A 242 -4.63 15.19 -7.52
N SER A 243 -5.92 15.49 -7.64
CA SER A 243 -6.88 14.96 -6.66
C SER A 243 -6.99 13.43 -6.82
N VAL A 244 -6.87 12.69 -5.72
CA VAL A 244 -6.94 11.22 -5.74
C VAL A 244 -8.28 10.75 -6.27
N GLY A 245 -9.38 11.45 -5.97
CA GLY A 245 -10.69 11.14 -6.53
C GLY A 245 -10.74 11.27 -8.05
N ARG A 246 -10.04 12.26 -8.63
CA ARG A 246 -9.85 12.34 -10.09
C ARG A 246 -9.15 11.11 -10.62
N ARG A 247 -8.02 10.70 -10.02
CA ARG A 247 -7.28 9.50 -10.45
C ARG A 247 -8.14 8.24 -10.38
N ILE A 248 -8.96 8.10 -9.33
CA ILE A 248 -9.93 7.02 -9.18
C ILE A 248 -10.97 7.05 -10.30
N ARG A 249 -11.57 8.22 -10.61
CA ARG A 249 -12.54 8.36 -11.71
C ARG A 249 -11.94 7.93 -13.04
N LEU A 250 -10.73 8.41 -13.34
CA LEU A 250 -10.03 8.07 -14.58
C LEU A 250 -9.71 6.58 -14.71
N PHE A 251 -9.25 5.95 -13.62
CA PHE A 251 -8.97 4.51 -13.63
C PHE A 251 -10.25 3.69 -13.72
N HIS A 252 -11.28 4.05 -12.96
CA HIS A 252 -12.58 3.40 -13.02
C HIS A 252 -13.15 3.42 -14.44
N ALA A 253 -13.15 4.58 -15.09
CA ALA A 253 -13.58 4.76 -16.48
C ALA A 253 -12.94 3.73 -17.44
N ARG A 254 -11.60 3.65 -17.39
CA ARG A 254 -10.82 2.69 -18.19
C ARG A 254 -11.14 1.24 -17.83
N ALA A 255 -11.29 0.95 -16.54
CA ALA A 255 -11.54 -0.41 -16.05
C ALA A 255 -12.92 -0.95 -16.46
N ILE A 256 -13.95 -0.10 -16.54
CA ILE A 256 -15.31 -0.52 -16.92
C ILE A 256 -15.57 -0.52 -18.44
N GLY A 257 -14.67 0.08 -19.23
CA GLY A 257 -14.77 0.21 -20.69
C GLY A 257 -15.89 1.15 -21.16
N ASP A 258 -16.12 2.26 -20.45
CA ASP A 258 -17.21 3.20 -20.76
C ASP A 258 -16.71 4.36 -21.65
N GLU A 259 -17.04 4.34 -22.95
CA GLU A 259 -16.67 5.35 -23.95
C GLU A 259 -17.14 6.79 -23.57
N LEU A 260 -18.25 6.92 -22.85
CA LEU A 260 -18.75 8.22 -22.33
C LEU A 260 -17.86 8.76 -21.20
N SER A 261 -17.24 7.86 -20.44
CA SER A 261 -16.30 8.19 -19.39
C SER A 261 -14.94 8.58 -20.00
N GLU A 262 -14.53 7.96 -21.10
CA GLU A 262 -13.30 8.32 -21.84
C GLU A 262 -13.34 9.74 -22.42
N THR A 263 -14.50 10.22 -22.87
CA THR A 263 -14.67 11.61 -23.34
C THR A 263 -14.65 12.63 -22.20
N LEU A 264 -15.20 12.28 -21.02
CA LEU A 264 -15.05 13.07 -19.79
C LEU A 264 -13.60 13.10 -19.29
N VAL A 265 -12.92 11.95 -19.33
CA VAL A 265 -11.48 11.81 -19.06
C VAL A 265 -10.67 12.69 -20.02
N ALA A 266 -10.97 12.67 -21.31
CA ALA A 266 -10.30 13.49 -22.32
C ALA A 266 -10.48 14.98 -22.04
N ARG A 267 -11.69 15.44 -21.71
CA ARG A 267 -11.94 16.83 -21.29
C ARG A 267 -11.22 17.20 -19.99
N GLU A 268 -11.21 16.30 -19.01
CA GLU A 268 -10.43 16.51 -17.79
C GLU A 268 -8.91 16.52 -18.07
N MET A 269 -8.42 15.81 -19.08
CA MET A 269 -7.02 15.81 -19.52
C MET A 269 -6.67 17.06 -20.31
N GLU A 270 -7.58 17.62 -21.11
CA GLU A 270 -7.39 18.92 -21.79
C GLU A 270 -7.25 20.07 -20.79
N LEU A 271 -8.01 20.05 -19.69
CA LEU A 271 -7.86 20.99 -18.56
C LEU A 271 -6.46 20.93 -17.88
N ILE A 272 -5.69 19.85 -18.06
CA ILE A 272 -4.28 19.76 -17.63
C ILE A 272 -3.35 20.50 -18.59
N GLY A 273 -3.68 20.53 -19.89
CA GLY A 273 -2.85 21.11 -20.96
C GLY A 273 -2.57 22.61 -20.80
N ASP A 274 -3.44 23.33 -20.10
CA ASP A 274 -3.25 24.76 -19.77
C ASP A 274 -2.48 25.00 -18.45
N ALA A 275 -2.11 23.94 -17.70
CA ALA A 275 -1.50 24.06 -16.37
C ALA A 275 -0.21 23.24 -16.15
N ALA A 276 0.33 22.57 -17.17
CA ALA A 276 1.62 21.87 -17.08
C ALA A 276 2.62 22.43 -18.11
N PRO A 277 3.77 23.00 -17.72
CA PRO A 277 4.85 23.20 -18.67
C PRO A 277 5.37 21.83 -19.09
N ALA A 278 5.50 21.63 -20.40
CA ALA A 278 6.05 20.41 -20.98
C ALA A 278 7.41 20.05 -20.34
N GLY A 279 7.55 18.82 -19.85
CA GLY A 279 8.87 18.22 -19.58
C GLY A 279 9.30 18.01 -18.13
N ALA A 280 8.41 17.92 -17.14
CA ALA A 280 8.81 17.56 -15.77
C ALA A 280 8.76 16.04 -15.53
N VAL A 281 9.81 15.32 -15.97
CA VAL A 281 10.13 14.00 -15.41
C VAL A 281 10.76 14.24 -14.04
N CYS A 282 10.12 13.76 -12.98
CA CYS A 282 10.66 13.83 -11.63
C CYS A 282 11.63 12.66 -11.42
N THR A 283 12.82 12.73 -12.02
CA THR A 283 13.92 11.85 -11.64
C THR A 283 14.45 12.29 -10.28
N GLY A 284 14.65 11.33 -9.38
CA GLY A 284 15.12 11.52 -8.01
C GLY A 284 16.26 12.53 -7.90
N GLY A 285 16.26 13.26 -6.79
CA GLY A 285 17.10 14.43 -6.59
C GLY A 285 18.59 14.14 -6.80
N GLU A 286 19.21 14.94 -7.65
CA GLU A 286 20.53 15.54 -7.49
C GLU A 286 20.63 16.72 -8.48
N ASN A 287 20.95 17.90 -7.96
CA ASN A 287 21.25 19.16 -8.66
C ASN A 287 20.17 19.79 -9.58
N CYS A 288 19.24 20.53 -8.98
CA CYS A 288 18.49 21.57 -9.69
C CYS A 288 19.30 22.88 -9.72
N GLY A 289 20.41 22.90 -10.48
CA GLY A 289 21.14 24.12 -10.82
C GLY A 289 20.48 24.82 -12.01
N ARG A 290 20.01 26.06 -11.82
CA ARG A 290 19.49 26.90 -12.91
C ARG A 290 20.64 27.30 -13.83
N SER A 291 20.69 26.78 -15.06
CA SER A 291 21.38 27.47 -16.16
C SER A 291 20.41 28.46 -16.80
N ARG A 292 20.90 29.69 -17.01
CA ARG A 292 20.22 30.78 -17.71
C ARG A 292 19.91 30.43 -19.15
#